data_AF-A0A0G1D3B7-F1
#
_entry.id   AF-A0A0G1D3B7-F1
#
_cell.length_a   1.000
_cell.length_b   1.000
_cell.length_c   1.000
_cell.angle_alpha   90.00
_cell.angle_beta   90.00
_cell.angle_gamma   90.00
#
_symmetry.space_group_name_H-M   'P 1'
#
loop_
_entity.id
_entity.type
_entity.pdbx_description
1 polymer ?
#
loop_
_entity_poly.entity_id
_entity_poly.type
_entity_poly.pdbx_seq_one_letter_code
_entity_poly.pdbx_strand_id
1 'polypeptide(L)' 'MPQNPIVTEPSTKDVLELRGRVEELLPSAKFKIKLENGHILLGHLAGKMRLNRIRILPGDEVKVEV' A
#
# COMPACT_ATOMS: atom_id res chain seq x y z
N MET A 1 27.60 14.72 -23.76
CA MET A 1 26.60 14.91 -22.69
C MET A 1 26.11 13.52 -22.28
N PRO A 2 26.78 12.89 -21.30
CA PRO A 2 26.46 11.53 -20.86
C PRO A 2 25.24 11.51 -19.93
N GLN A 3 24.54 10.39 -20.02
CA GLN A 3 23.26 10.05 -19.40
C GLN A 3 23.36 10.08 -17.86
N ASN A 4 22.32 10.65 -17.23
CA ASN A 4 22.21 10.69 -15.78
C ASN A 4 22.15 9.24 -15.23
N PRO A 5 22.90 8.92 -14.18
CA PRO A 5 23.13 7.54 -13.73
C PRO A 5 21.90 6.91 -13.08
N ILE A 6 21.74 5.62 -13.38
CA ILE A 6 20.79 4.67 -12.80
C ILE A 6 20.97 4.65 -11.28
N VAL A 7 19.89 4.82 -10.55
CA VAL A 7 19.85 4.91 -9.09
C VAL A 7 20.26 3.56 -8.47
N THR A 8 21.11 3.67 -7.46
CA THR A 8 21.87 2.63 -6.74
C THR A 8 21.03 1.84 -5.72
N GLU A 9 21.18 0.51 -5.68
CA GLU A 9 20.88 -0.39 -4.53
C GLU A 9 22.11 -0.45 -3.58
N PRO A 10 21.99 -0.64 -2.23
CA PRO A 10 21.19 -1.70 -1.59
C PRO A 10 20.54 -1.40 -0.20
N SER A 11 19.46 -2.13 0.12
CA SER A 11 19.12 -2.73 1.43
C SER A 11 19.09 -1.88 2.73
N THR A 12 17.97 -1.20 3.01
CA THR A 12 17.31 -1.18 4.33
C THR A 12 15.91 -0.61 4.18
N LYS A 13 14.92 -1.50 3.96
CA LYS A 13 13.47 -1.25 4.08
C LYS A 13 13.06 0.24 4.13
N ASP A 14 13.20 0.93 3.00
CA ASP A 14 12.57 2.23 2.83
C ASP A 14 11.08 1.97 2.67
N VAL A 15 10.40 1.82 3.80
CA VAL A 15 8.96 1.62 3.82
C VAL A 15 8.34 2.94 3.38
N LEU A 16 7.90 2.98 2.12
CA LEU A 16 7.29 4.19 1.58
C LEU A 16 5.83 4.20 2.03
N GLU A 17 5.52 5.06 3.00
CA GLU A 17 4.15 5.26 3.48
C GLU A 17 3.35 6.10 2.48
N LEU A 18 2.47 5.45 1.73
CA LEU A 18 1.57 6.09 0.78
C LEU A 18 0.16 6.19 1.35
N ARG A 19 -0.53 7.29 1.06
CA ARG A 19 -1.95 7.45 1.41
C ARG A 19 -2.83 6.99 0.25
N GLY A 20 -3.87 6.25 0.58
CA GLY A 20 -4.84 5.79 -0.40
C GLY A 20 -6.20 5.53 0.22
N ARG A 21 -7.17 5.34 -0.65
CA ARG A 21 -8.56 5.05 -0.27
C ARG A 21 -8.91 3.63 -0.67
N VAL A 22 -9.59 2.91 0.21
CA VAL A 22 -10.07 1.56 -0.09
C VAL A 22 -11.21 1.66 -1.07
N GLU A 23 -11.06 1.08 -2.26
CA GLU A 23 -12.10 1.07 -3.29
C GLU A 23 -12.98 -0.18 -3.12
N GLU A 24 -12.37 -1.36 -2.98
CA GLU A 24 -13.08 -2.64 -2.86
C GLU A 24 -12.38 -3.60 -1.91
N LEU A 25 -13.17 -4.42 -1.20
CA LEU A 25 -12.69 -5.54 -0.41
C LEU A 25 -12.97 -6.85 -1.14
N LEU A 26 -11.92 -7.61 -1.44
CA LEU A 26 -12.07 -8.94 -2.00
C LEU A 26 -12.19 -9.99 -0.89
N PRO A 27 -13.02 -11.03 -1.08
CA PRO A 27 -13.21 -12.10 -0.10
C PRO A 27 -11.93 -12.92 0.18
N SER A 28 -10.88 -12.79 -0.63
CA SER A 28 -9.55 -13.41 -0.39
C SER A 28 -8.67 -12.66 0.63
N ALA A 29 -9.24 -11.78 1.46
CA ALA A 29 -8.50 -10.89 2.36
C ALA A 29 -7.51 -9.96 1.64
N LYS A 30 -7.83 -9.63 0.39
CA LYS A 30 -7.13 -8.63 -0.42
C LYS A 30 -7.99 -7.38 -0.54
N PHE A 31 -7.35 -6.22 -0.58
CA PHE A 31 -8.00 -4.91 -0.62
C PHE A 31 -7.48 -4.18 -1.84
N LYS A 32 -8.40 -3.67 -2.66
CA LYS A 32 -8.05 -2.70 -3.69
C LYS A 32 -7.96 -1.34 -3.04
N ILE A 33 -6.78 -0.75 -3.08
CA ILE A 33 -6.51 0.56 -2.52
C ILE A 33 -6.10 1.45 -3.68
N LYS A 34 -6.84 2.53 -3.85
CA LYS A 34 -6.55 3.55 -4.85
C LYS A 34 -5.75 4.66 -4.19
N LEU A 35 -4.52 4.85 -4.64
CA LEU A 35 -3.67 5.93 -4.17
C LEU A 35 -4.12 7.23 -4.82
N GLU A 36 -3.85 8.35 -4.15
CA GLU A 36 -4.09 9.69 -4.72
C GLU A 36 -3.29 9.92 -6.00
N ASN A 37 -2.17 9.20 -6.16
CA ASN A 37 -1.34 9.22 -7.37
C ASN A 37 -1.97 8.51 -8.59
N GLY A 38 -3.19 7.93 -8.44
CA GLY A 38 -3.90 7.23 -9.51
C GLY A 38 -3.53 5.76 -9.68
N HIS A 39 -2.60 5.24 -8.87
CA HIS A 39 -2.25 3.82 -8.85
C HIS A 39 -3.22 2.99 -8.02
N ILE A 40 -3.55 1.80 -8.49
CA ILE A 40 -4.36 0.82 -7.76
C ILE A 40 -3.42 -0.25 -7.22
N LEU A 41 -3.36 -0.37 -5.90
CA LEU A 41 -2.61 -1.42 -5.20
C LEU A 41 -3.54 -2.51 -4.70
N LEU A 42 -3.02 -3.73 -4.71
CA LEU A 42 -3.64 -4.89 -4.09
C LEU A 42 -2.88 -5.20 -2.80
N GLY A 43 -3.44 -4.78 -1.66
CA GLY A 43 -2.88 -5.04 -0.34
C GLY A 43 -3.56 -6.23 0.33
N HIS A 44 -2.90 -6.83 1.32
CA HIS A 44 -3.55 -7.73 2.28
C HIS A 44 -3.39 -7.15 3.68
N LEU A 45 -4.28 -7.50 4.61
CA LEU A 45 -4.12 -7.09 6.00
C LEU A 45 -2.80 -7.63 6.56
N ALA A 46 -2.01 -6.76 7.17
CA ALA A 46 -0.87 -7.18 7.96
C ALA A 46 -1.35 -7.99 9.17
N GLY A 47 -0.60 -9.02 9.57
CA GLY A 47 -0.99 -9.91 10.69
C GLY A 47 -1.32 -9.17 11.99
N LYS A 48 -0.69 -8.00 12.23
CA LYS A 48 -1.00 -7.14 13.38
C LYS A 48 -2.44 -6.58 13.37
N MET A 49 -3.01 -6.27 12.20
CA MET A 49 -4.40 -5.78 12.11
C MET A 49 -5.43 -6.85 12.46
N ARG A 50 -5.13 -8.14 12.25
CA ARG A 50 -5.99 -9.25 12.71
C ARG A 50 -6.06 -9.34 14.23
N LEU A 51 -4.94 -9.06 14.92
CA LEU A 51 -4.90 -9.05 16.38
C LEU A 51 -5.70 -7.89 16.97
N ASN A 52 -5.60 -6.71 16.36
CA ASN A 52 -6.33 -5.51 16.76
C ASN A 52 -7.78 -5.44 16.24
N ARG A 53 -8.27 -6.49 15.56
CA ARG A 53 -9.64 -6.58 15.02
C ARG A 53 -10.05 -5.31 14.24
N ILE A 54 -9.14 -4.76 13.45
CA ILE A 54 -9.44 -3.57 12.65
C ILE A 54 -10.37 -3.97 11.50
N ARG A 55 -11.55 -3.34 11.44
CA ARG A 55 -12.50 -3.49 10.34
C ARG A 55 -12.29 -2.35 9.37
N ILE A 56 -11.85 -2.69 8.17
CA ILE A 56 -11.73 -1.75 7.06
C ILE A 56 -13.05 -1.80 6.27
N LEU A 57 -13.58 -0.64 5.92
CA LEU A 57 -14.76 -0.48 5.08
C LEU A 57 -14.35 0.15 3.74
N PRO A 58 -15.10 -0.11 2.66
CA PRO A 58 -14.83 0.56 1.38
C PRO A 58 -15.11 2.05 1.54
N GLY A 59 -14.18 2.88 1.08
CA GLY A 59 -14.21 4.33 1.25
C GLY A 59 -13.41 4.85 2.44
N ASP A 60 -12.84 3.99 3.27
CA ASP A 60 -11.94 4.37 4.36
C ASP A 60 -10.56 4.79 3.84
N GLU A 61 -9.91 5.75 4.52
CA GLU A 61 -8.55 6.19 4.21
C GLU A 61 -7.56 5.28 4.93
N VAL A 62 -6.68 4.65 4.16
CA VAL A 62 -5.68 3.72 4.69
C VAL A 62 -4.29 4.17 4.27
N LYS A 63 -3.34 4.06 5.20
CA LYS A 63 -1.92 4.13 4.86
C LYS A 63 -1.48 2.77 4.33
N VAL A 64 -0.83 2.77 3.17
CA VAL A 64 -0.22 1.61 2.55
C VAL A 64 1.28 1.73 2.70
N GLU A 65 1.89 0.69 3.24
CA GLU A 65 3.34 0.52 3.28
C GLU A 65 3.72 -0.38 2.09
N VAL A 66 4.54 0.14 1.16
CA VAL A 66 5.12 -0.62 0.02
C VAL A 66 6.61 -0.84 0.20
#